data_AF-A0A963VPL3-F1
#
_entry.id   AF-A0A963VPL3-F1
#
_cell.length_a   1.000
_cell.length_b   1.000
_cell.length_c   1.000
_cell.angle_alpha   90.00
_cell.angle_beta   90.00
_cell.angle_gamma   90.00
#
_symmetry.space_group_name_H-M   'P 1'
#
loop_
_entity.id
_entity.type
_entity.pdbx_description
1 polymer ?
#
loop_
_entity_poly.entity_id
_entity_poly.type
_entity_poly.pdbx_seq_one_letter_code
_entity_poly.pdbx_strand_id
1 'polypeptide(L)'
;MNAAYRHWDRINWRPTHYACLDVVVGISHLDGIRRLIREGRGSEGDLPAGIRPIGQFALRQNVIDALGPDGDDPRVVNFDALRAQTALLKAGSITTGSHALLWLAHLGFDPIFLLGIDGNYKEIVSGARRKAGIVLEIVEQQDNPNYFFADYQQPGDRYHVPNPRPGLHAGAWVDAARELASRVNVANGNPASSVRVFPFVDLPTLLAKGEAPTIPGEPIQPRPGFLRSMLSQDFKPLAKAGLLALLGGAVAGLLAAFDLTVLLAFFFAALITTVVLGLLLIVRGLRALRTETANLQIQMKEVARQSRIGSGRHRSED
;
A
#
# COMPACT_ATOMS: atom_id res chain seq x y z
N MET A 1 13.07 3.02 5.60
CA MET A 1 11.98 3.28 4.64
C MET A 1 11.09 4.39 5.17
N ASN A 2 10.50 5.22 4.30
CA ASN A 2 9.56 6.28 4.67
C ASN A 2 10.08 7.16 5.84
N ALA A 3 9.29 7.35 6.90
CA ALA A 3 9.60 8.22 8.05
C ALA A 3 10.58 7.62 9.08
N ALA A 4 11.15 6.42 8.82
CA ALA A 4 12.06 5.76 9.75
C ALA A 4 13.34 6.57 10.07
N TYR A 5 13.66 7.58 9.26
CA TYR A 5 14.79 8.48 9.51
C TYR A 5 14.74 9.20 10.85
N ARG A 6 13.54 9.47 11.38
CA ARG A 6 13.37 10.05 12.71
C ARG A 6 14.00 9.18 13.80
N HIS A 7 13.84 7.86 13.69
CA HIS A 7 14.50 6.93 14.60
C HIS A 7 16.01 6.87 14.36
N TRP A 8 16.45 6.89 13.11
CA TRP A 8 17.87 6.84 12.75
C TRP A 8 18.64 8.06 13.27
N ASP A 9 18.03 9.24 13.27
CA ASP A 9 18.56 10.45 13.90
C ASP A 9 18.81 10.22 15.40
N ARG A 10 17.86 9.61 16.10
CA ARG A 10 17.96 9.35 17.55
C ARG A 10 19.08 8.37 17.92
N ILE A 11 19.33 7.38 17.07
CA ILE A 11 20.34 6.34 17.32
C ILE A 11 21.66 6.59 16.60
N ASN A 12 21.83 7.77 16.00
CA ASN A 12 23.04 8.16 15.29
C ASN A 12 23.45 7.14 14.21
N TRP A 13 22.51 6.72 13.38
CA TRP A 13 22.71 5.70 12.35
C TRP A 13 22.08 6.12 11.01
N ARG A 14 22.47 5.48 9.91
CA ARG A 14 21.83 5.59 8.59
C ARG A 14 21.87 4.24 7.86
N PRO A 15 20.86 3.91 7.06
CA PRO A 15 20.95 2.78 6.13
C PRO A 15 21.82 3.15 4.92
N THR A 16 22.29 2.16 4.18
CA THR A 16 22.96 2.39 2.88
C THR A 16 21.97 2.69 1.77
N HIS A 17 20.74 2.17 1.86
CA HIS A 17 19.68 2.34 0.88
C HIS A 17 18.40 2.83 1.56
N TYR A 18 17.75 3.81 0.94
CA TYR A 18 16.48 4.37 1.37
C TYR A 18 15.40 4.11 0.31
N ALA A 19 14.19 3.76 0.75
CA ALA A 19 13.04 3.66 -0.14
C ALA A 19 11.83 4.37 0.48
N CYS A 20 11.13 5.14 -0.35
CA CYS A 20 9.81 5.70 -0.07
C CYS A 20 8.98 5.63 -1.35
N LEU A 21 8.13 4.61 -1.44
CA LEU A 21 7.41 4.26 -2.67
C LEU A 21 5.91 4.61 -2.62
N ASP A 22 5.45 5.12 -1.48
CA ASP A 22 4.11 5.64 -1.30
C ASP A 22 4.06 7.12 -1.74
N VAL A 23 3.17 7.41 -2.67
CA VAL A 23 3.09 8.73 -3.33
C VAL A 23 2.60 9.84 -2.40
N VAL A 24 1.89 9.53 -1.31
CA VAL A 24 1.42 10.52 -0.34
C VAL A 24 2.43 10.69 0.79
N VAL A 25 2.95 9.58 1.32
CA VAL A 25 3.98 9.62 2.37
C VAL A 25 5.24 10.32 1.85
N GLY A 26 5.68 10.02 0.63
CA GLY A 26 6.85 10.68 0.04
C GLY A 26 6.72 12.19 -0.05
N ILE A 27 5.55 12.69 -0.44
CA ILE A 27 5.25 14.14 -0.47
C ILE A 27 5.17 14.72 0.95
N SER A 28 4.57 13.99 1.90
CA SER A 28 4.48 14.43 3.28
C SER A 28 5.83 14.56 3.97
N HIS A 29 6.83 13.79 3.53
CA HIS A 29 8.17 13.76 4.12
C HIS A 29 9.23 14.40 3.21
N LEU A 30 8.82 15.28 2.29
CA LEU A 30 9.69 15.87 1.28
C LEU A 30 10.93 16.54 1.89
N ASP A 31 10.76 17.33 2.95
CA ASP A 31 11.87 18.03 3.61
C ASP A 31 12.82 17.06 4.31
N GLY A 32 12.30 15.99 4.92
CA GLY A 32 13.12 14.93 5.50
C GLY A 32 13.94 14.20 4.45
N ILE A 33 13.33 13.85 3.32
CA ILE A 33 14.02 13.19 2.20
C ILE A 33 15.09 14.11 1.61
N ARG A 34 14.76 15.39 1.38
CA ARG A 34 15.70 16.42 0.91
C ARG A 34 16.91 16.53 1.82
N ARG A 35 16.69 16.63 3.13
CA ARG A 35 17.77 16.68 4.12
C ARG A 35 18.68 15.47 4.02
N LEU A 36 18.12 14.26 3.99
CA LEU A 36 18.90 13.01 3.86
C LEU A 36 19.75 12.95 2.58
N ILE A 37 19.23 13.47 1.46
CA ILE A 37 20.00 13.58 0.22
C ILE A 37 21.18 14.52 0.45
N ARG A 38 20.93 15.73 0.95
CA ARG A 38 21.97 16.76 1.11
C ARG A 38 23.05 16.41 2.15
N GLU A 39 22.70 15.66 3.20
CA GLU A 39 23.66 15.11 4.18
C GLU A 39 24.82 14.36 3.50
N GLY A 40 24.59 13.73 2.34
CA GLY A 40 25.66 13.03 1.61
C GLY A 40 26.40 13.85 0.55
N ARG A 41 26.08 15.14 0.37
CA ARG A 41 26.82 16.07 -0.51
C ARG A 41 27.96 16.79 0.20
N GLY A 42 28.07 16.66 1.53
CA GLY A 42 29.12 17.30 2.33
C GLY A 42 28.96 18.81 2.51
N SER A 43 27.83 19.40 2.09
CA SER A 43 27.61 20.86 2.09
C SER A 43 26.49 21.34 3.03
N GLU A 44 25.68 20.45 3.60
CA GLU A 44 24.67 20.81 4.62
C GLU A 44 24.72 19.78 5.77
N GLY A 45 25.25 20.21 6.92
CA GLY A 45 25.22 19.47 8.18
C GLY A 45 26.33 18.43 8.30
N ASP A 46 27.28 18.68 9.20
CA ASP A 46 28.22 17.68 9.66
C ASP A 46 27.44 16.47 10.18
N LEU A 47 27.34 15.41 9.37
CA LEU A 47 26.93 14.11 9.89
C LEU A 47 27.85 13.82 11.07
N PRO A 48 27.31 13.46 12.26
CA PRO A 48 28.14 13.12 13.39
C PRO A 48 29.20 12.08 13.01
N ALA A 49 30.40 12.24 13.56
CA ALA A 49 31.53 11.39 13.22
C ALA A 49 31.16 9.90 13.26
N GLY A 50 31.42 9.19 12.16
CA GLY A 50 31.12 7.77 12.02
C GLY A 50 29.78 7.43 11.36
N ILE A 51 28.89 8.41 11.12
CA ILE A 51 27.71 8.18 10.29
C ILE A 51 28.08 8.26 8.82
N ARG A 52 27.71 7.23 8.06
CA ARG A 52 27.81 7.24 6.60
C ARG A 52 26.52 7.79 5.99
N PRO A 53 26.60 8.60 4.93
CA PRO A 53 25.42 9.04 4.22
C PRO A 53 24.73 7.87 3.51
N ILE A 54 23.45 8.05 3.19
CA ILE A 54 22.69 7.11 2.36
C ILE A 54 23.24 7.16 0.94
N GLY A 55 23.54 5.98 0.39
CA GLY A 55 24.14 5.81 -0.93
C GLY A 55 23.14 5.78 -2.07
N GLN A 56 21.90 5.32 -1.83
CA GLN A 56 20.84 5.30 -2.85
C GLN A 56 19.44 5.55 -2.28
N PHE A 57 18.60 6.22 -3.07
CA PHE A 57 17.22 6.57 -2.73
C PHE A 57 16.28 6.08 -3.83
N ALA A 58 15.50 5.03 -3.59
CA ALA A 58 14.41 4.64 -4.49
C ALA A 58 13.15 5.46 -4.18
N LEU A 59 12.80 6.36 -5.10
CA LEU A 59 11.70 7.30 -4.97
C LEU A 59 10.74 7.20 -6.16
N ARG A 60 9.46 7.53 -5.93
CA ARG A 60 8.46 7.66 -7.00
C ARG A 60 8.66 8.96 -7.78
N GLN A 61 8.24 8.99 -9.04
CA GLN A 61 8.37 10.15 -9.92
C GLN A 61 7.80 11.42 -9.27
N ASN A 62 6.62 11.35 -8.66
CA ASN A 62 5.98 12.52 -8.05
C ASN A 62 6.78 13.12 -6.89
N VAL A 63 7.55 12.30 -6.15
CA VAL A 63 8.43 12.78 -5.08
C VAL A 63 9.67 13.44 -5.67
N ILE A 64 10.24 12.84 -6.73
CA ILE A 64 11.39 13.39 -7.46
C ILE A 64 11.04 14.76 -8.05
N ASP A 65 9.89 14.88 -8.71
CA ASP A 65 9.40 16.14 -9.26
C ASP A 65 9.27 17.21 -8.16
N ALA A 66 8.73 16.84 -7.00
CA ALA A 66 8.57 17.75 -5.87
C ALA A 66 9.90 18.13 -5.19
N LEU A 67 10.94 17.30 -5.31
CA LEU A 67 12.26 17.61 -4.77
C LEU A 67 12.96 18.72 -5.58
N GLY A 68 12.59 18.92 -6.84
CA GLY A 68 13.24 19.88 -7.73
C GLY A 68 14.71 19.49 -7.98
N PRO A 69 15.68 20.41 -7.91
CA PRO A 69 17.10 20.10 -8.15
C PRO A 69 17.68 19.01 -7.24
N ASP A 70 17.09 18.77 -6.07
CA ASP A 70 17.52 17.68 -5.18
C ASP A 70 17.13 16.29 -5.73
N GLY A 71 16.12 16.22 -6.61
CA GLY A 71 15.69 15.01 -7.29
C GLY A 71 16.66 14.54 -8.39
N ASP A 72 17.52 15.44 -8.90
CA ASP A 72 18.54 15.14 -9.91
C ASP A 72 19.83 14.56 -9.30
N ASP A 73 19.86 14.32 -7.98
CA ASP A 73 21.01 13.70 -7.33
C ASP A 73 21.30 12.32 -7.95
N PRO A 74 22.55 11.98 -8.30
CA PRO A 74 22.87 10.68 -8.91
C PRO A 74 22.56 9.48 -8.01
N ARG A 75 22.34 9.70 -6.70
CA ARG A 75 21.90 8.66 -5.76
C ARG A 75 20.39 8.45 -5.78
N VAL A 76 19.61 9.36 -6.36
CA VAL A 76 18.16 9.25 -6.48
C VAL A 76 17.82 8.37 -7.68
N VAL A 77 17.25 7.21 -7.37
CA VAL A 77 16.76 6.24 -8.35
C VAL A 77 15.27 6.48 -8.57
N ASN A 78 14.93 6.82 -9.81
CA ASN A 78 13.54 6.87 -10.25
C ASN A 78 12.94 5.46 -10.33
N PHE A 79 12.19 5.09 -9.29
CA PHE A 79 11.62 3.77 -9.15
C PHE A 79 10.59 3.46 -10.25
N ASP A 80 9.81 4.45 -10.68
CA ASP A 80 8.78 4.25 -11.72
C ASP A 80 9.43 3.94 -13.08
N ALA A 81 10.48 4.68 -13.44
CA ALA A 81 11.26 4.42 -14.66
C ALA A 81 11.97 3.06 -14.61
N LEU A 82 12.62 2.75 -13.49
CA LEU A 82 13.28 1.46 -13.29
C LEU A 82 12.28 0.30 -13.38
N ARG A 83 11.11 0.44 -12.75
CA ARG A 83 10.03 -0.56 -12.79
C ARG A 83 9.49 -0.79 -14.19
N ALA A 84 9.40 0.24 -15.02
CA ALA A 84 8.95 0.09 -16.41
C ALA A 84 9.87 -0.82 -17.23
N GLN A 85 11.17 -0.85 -16.89
CA GLN A 85 12.21 -1.56 -17.63
C GLN A 85 12.57 -2.92 -17.01
N THR A 86 12.36 -3.10 -15.71
CA THR A 86 12.79 -4.31 -14.98
C THR A 86 11.62 -5.24 -14.69
N ALA A 87 11.61 -6.43 -15.30
CA ALA A 87 10.55 -7.43 -15.12
C ALA A 87 10.28 -7.77 -13.64
N LEU A 88 11.35 -7.96 -12.84
CA LEU A 88 11.26 -8.28 -11.41
C LEU A 88 10.46 -7.24 -10.61
N LEU A 89 10.48 -5.97 -11.01
CA LEU A 89 9.82 -4.88 -10.30
C LEU A 89 8.36 -4.65 -10.74
N LYS A 90 7.90 -5.37 -11.77
CA LYS A 90 6.52 -5.24 -12.29
C LYS A 90 5.48 -5.99 -11.45
N ALA A 91 5.92 -6.70 -10.40
CA ALA A 91 5.06 -7.51 -9.55
C ALA A 91 3.95 -6.70 -8.87
N GLY A 92 2.70 -7.12 -9.04
CA GLY A 92 1.57 -6.75 -8.18
C GLY A 92 1.39 -5.26 -7.86
N SER A 93 0.84 -5.01 -6.66
CA SER A 93 0.63 -3.66 -6.13
C SER A 93 1.88 -3.15 -5.42
N ILE A 94 2.22 -1.88 -5.65
CA ILE A 94 3.36 -1.23 -4.99
C ILE A 94 3.04 -1.01 -3.51
N THR A 95 3.82 -1.63 -2.63
CA THR A 95 3.98 -1.21 -1.24
C THR A 95 5.46 -0.95 -0.99
N THR A 96 5.80 0.05 -0.16
CA THR A 96 7.23 0.37 0.08
C THR A 96 8.03 -0.85 0.54
N GLY A 97 7.48 -1.67 1.44
CA GLY A 97 8.17 -2.86 1.94
C GLY A 97 8.44 -3.91 0.86
N SER A 98 7.40 -4.39 0.18
CA SER A 98 7.54 -5.48 -0.81
C SER A 98 8.41 -5.08 -1.99
N HIS A 99 8.28 -3.83 -2.46
CA HIS A 99 9.04 -3.36 -3.62
C HIS A 99 10.45 -2.90 -3.26
N ALA A 100 10.72 -2.50 -2.01
CA ALA A 100 12.10 -2.36 -1.54
C ALA A 100 12.82 -3.71 -1.52
N LEU A 101 12.15 -4.81 -1.12
CA LEU A 101 12.70 -6.15 -1.22
C LEU A 101 13.05 -6.51 -2.68
N LEU A 102 12.11 -6.32 -3.61
CA LEU A 102 12.35 -6.60 -5.04
C LEU A 102 13.47 -5.74 -5.62
N TRP A 103 13.57 -4.47 -5.17
CA TRP A 103 14.66 -3.58 -5.58
C TRP A 103 16.02 -4.04 -5.05
N LEU A 104 16.12 -4.46 -3.79
CA LEU A 104 17.37 -5.01 -3.25
C LEU A 104 17.76 -6.30 -4.00
N ALA A 105 16.81 -7.18 -4.28
CA ALA A 105 17.08 -8.37 -5.10
C ALA A 105 17.57 -8.01 -6.51
N HIS A 106 17.02 -6.95 -7.11
CA HIS A 106 17.49 -6.42 -8.40
C HIS A 106 18.93 -5.89 -8.35
N LEU A 107 19.33 -5.29 -7.22
CA LEU A 107 20.71 -4.84 -6.98
C LEU A 107 21.68 -6.00 -6.66
N GLY A 108 21.20 -7.23 -6.60
CA GLY A 108 22.03 -8.43 -6.38
C GLY A 108 22.25 -8.80 -4.91
N PHE A 109 21.46 -8.27 -3.98
CA PHE A 109 21.55 -8.67 -2.57
C PHE A 109 21.01 -10.09 -2.35
N ASP A 110 21.83 -10.96 -1.76
CA ASP A 110 21.49 -12.33 -1.33
C ASP A 110 22.45 -12.77 -0.20
N PRO A 111 21.98 -13.28 0.94
CA PRO A 111 20.58 -13.39 1.39
C PRO A 111 19.96 -12.05 1.83
N ILE A 112 18.63 -12.00 1.92
CA ILE A 112 17.86 -10.85 2.42
C ILE A 112 17.05 -11.24 3.67
N PHE A 113 17.31 -10.55 4.78
CA PHE A 113 16.57 -10.71 6.04
C PHE A 113 15.60 -9.55 6.26
N LEU A 114 14.32 -9.87 6.46
CA LEU A 114 13.25 -8.89 6.65
C LEU A 114 13.04 -8.60 8.13
N LEU A 115 13.04 -7.31 8.49
CA LEU A 115 12.79 -6.82 9.85
C LEU A 115 11.66 -5.78 9.85
N GLY A 116 10.88 -5.74 10.94
CA GLY A 116 9.80 -4.76 11.10
C GLY A 116 8.66 -4.93 10.09
N ILE A 117 8.38 -6.17 9.69
CA ILE A 117 7.32 -6.49 8.72
C ILE A 117 6.21 -7.23 9.46
N ASP A 118 5.17 -6.51 9.87
CA ASP A 118 4.08 -7.08 10.67
C ASP A 118 2.89 -7.51 9.81
N GLY A 119 2.44 -6.66 8.88
CA GLY A 119 1.30 -6.97 7.98
C GLY A 119 -0.09 -6.98 8.63
N ASN A 120 -0.19 -6.64 9.92
CA ASN A 120 -1.40 -6.59 10.73
C ASN A 120 -1.81 -5.14 11.07
N TYR A 121 -1.82 -4.27 10.05
CA TYR A 121 -2.04 -2.84 10.23
C TYR A 121 -3.42 -2.50 10.78
N LYS A 122 -3.46 -1.57 11.73
CA LYS A 122 -4.66 -0.79 12.08
C LYS A 122 -4.88 0.27 11.01
N GLU A 123 -5.94 0.12 10.23
CA GLU A 123 -6.20 0.94 9.04
C GLU A 123 -6.38 2.44 9.32
N ILE A 124 -7.04 2.76 10.44
CA ILE A 124 -7.22 4.13 10.92
C ILE A 124 -6.84 4.17 12.40
N VAL A 125 -5.87 5.00 12.74
CA VAL A 125 -5.40 5.19 14.11
C VAL A 125 -6.12 6.37 14.77
N SER A 126 -6.18 6.38 16.10
CA SER A 126 -7.03 7.28 16.87
C SER A 126 -6.71 8.78 16.68
N GLY A 127 -5.46 9.13 16.36
CA GLY A 127 -5.01 10.49 16.05
C GLY A 127 -5.08 10.90 14.58
N ALA A 128 -5.63 10.05 13.70
CA ALA A 128 -5.70 10.30 12.26
C ALA A 128 -7.10 10.74 11.81
N ARG A 129 -7.17 11.64 10.83
CA ARG A 129 -8.42 12.04 10.16
C ARG A 129 -8.33 11.83 8.66
N ARG A 130 -9.46 11.45 8.04
CA ARG A 130 -9.59 11.43 6.58
C ARG A 130 -9.55 12.84 6.03
N LYS A 131 -8.80 13.03 4.93
CA LYS A 131 -8.81 14.28 4.15
C LYS A 131 -9.59 14.09 2.86
N ALA A 132 -9.04 13.33 1.92
CA ALA A 132 -9.68 13.05 0.63
C ALA A 132 -9.45 11.58 0.23
N GLY A 133 -10.52 10.89 -0.18
CA GLY A 133 -10.47 9.49 -0.58
C GLY A 133 -9.84 8.57 0.49
N ILE A 134 -8.73 7.94 0.13
CA ILE A 134 -7.98 7.02 0.99
C ILE A 134 -6.80 7.70 1.72
N VAL A 135 -6.70 9.02 1.69
CA VAL A 135 -5.65 9.79 2.38
C VAL A 135 -6.08 10.13 3.80
N LEU A 136 -5.18 9.85 4.74
CA LEU A 136 -5.26 10.20 6.15
C LEU A 136 -4.18 11.25 6.49
N GLU A 137 -4.48 12.10 7.47
CA GLU A 137 -3.53 13.03 8.09
C GLU A 137 -3.54 12.81 9.60
N ILE A 138 -2.36 12.79 10.21
CA ILE A 138 -2.24 12.82 11.67
C ILE A 138 -2.53 14.23 12.13
N VAL A 139 -3.57 14.38 12.95
CA VAL A 139 -3.94 15.68 13.53
C VAL A 139 -3.49 15.80 14.97
N GLU A 140 -3.25 14.67 15.63
CA GLU A 140 -2.83 14.58 17.01
C GLU A 140 -1.92 13.37 17.19
N GLN A 141 -0.85 13.53 17.96
CA GLN A 141 0.03 12.42 18.28
C GLN A 141 -0.65 11.52 19.33
N GLN A 142 -0.84 10.26 18.97
CA GLN A 142 -1.38 9.22 19.84
C GLN A 142 -0.63 7.91 19.58
N ASP A 143 -0.80 6.93 20.48
CA ASP A 143 -0.21 5.61 20.31
C ASP A 143 -0.62 4.97 18.99
N ASN A 144 0.38 4.61 18.20
CA ASN A 144 0.20 3.97 16.91
C ASN A 144 0.78 2.55 16.94
N PRO A 145 -0.06 1.50 16.96
CA PRO A 145 0.40 0.12 17.07
C PRO A 145 1.09 -0.38 15.79
N ASN A 146 1.05 0.39 14.69
CA ASN A 146 1.64 -0.02 13.41
C ASN A 146 3.15 0.19 13.36
N TYR A 147 3.75 0.88 14.33
CA TYR A 147 5.16 1.25 14.32
C TYR A 147 5.82 1.00 15.68
N PHE A 148 7.09 0.61 15.66
CA PHE A 148 7.84 0.26 16.87
C PHE A 148 8.32 1.48 17.68
N PHE A 149 8.14 2.70 17.18
CA PHE A 149 8.51 3.93 17.87
C PHE A 149 7.44 5.01 17.72
N ALA A 150 7.22 5.76 18.80
CA ALA A 150 6.07 6.65 18.95
C ALA A 150 6.09 7.87 18.00
N ASP A 151 7.28 8.32 17.59
CA ASP A 151 7.46 9.48 16.72
C ASP A 151 7.53 9.12 15.22
N TYR A 152 7.14 7.89 14.83
CA TYR A 152 7.12 7.50 13.43
C TYR A 152 6.18 8.40 12.62
N GLN A 153 4.98 8.66 13.13
CA GLN A 153 4.07 9.65 12.56
C GLN A 153 3.87 10.81 13.53
N GLN A 154 3.88 12.02 13.00
CA GLN A 154 3.74 13.28 13.73
C GLN A 154 2.57 14.09 13.16
N PRO A 155 1.97 15.01 13.95
CA PRO A 155 0.93 15.91 13.44
C PRO A 155 1.36 16.62 12.14
N GLY A 156 0.48 16.63 11.15
CA GLY A 156 0.75 17.12 9.80
C GLY A 156 1.18 16.03 8.81
N ASP A 157 1.65 14.87 9.27
CA ASP A 157 2.02 13.77 8.38
C ASP A 157 0.79 13.21 7.66
N ARG A 158 0.93 12.97 6.35
CA ARG A 158 -0.07 12.37 5.48
C ARG A 158 0.36 11.00 5.00
N TYR A 159 -0.61 10.10 4.90
CA TYR A 159 -0.38 8.72 4.48
C TYR A 159 -1.66 8.09 3.89
N HIS A 160 -1.54 6.98 3.17
CA HIS A 160 -2.69 6.21 2.73
C HIS A 160 -3.22 5.30 3.83
N VAL A 161 -4.53 5.02 3.80
CA VAL A 161 -5.08 3.81 4.44
C VAL A 161 -4.25 2.61 3.98
N PRO A 162 -3.60 1.84 4.88
CA PRO A 162 -2.69 0.74 4.50
C PRO A 162 -3.31 -0.29 3.55
N ASN A 163 -4.50 -0.79 3.84
CA ASN A 163 -5.25 -1.70 2.97
C ASN A 163 -6.55 -1.03 2.53
N PRO A 164 -6.49 -0.10 1.54
CA PRO A 164 -7.69 0.57 1.03
C PRO A 164 -8.63 -0.43 0.35
N ARG A 165 -8.11 -1.61 -0.01
CA ARG A 165 -8.83 -2.81 -0.38
C ARG A 165 -8.29 -4.00 0.44
N PRO A 166 -9.13 -4.99 0.80
CA PRO A 166 -8.71 -6.12 1.61
C PRO A 166 -7.48 -6.83 1.05
N GLY A 167 -6.49 -7.06 1.91
CA GLY A 167 -5.32 -7.87 1.59
C GLY A 167 -4.29 -7.23 0.64
N LEU A 168 -4.34 -5.92 0.37
CA LEU A 168 -3.36 -5.25 -0.51
C LEU A 168 -1.92 -5.54 -0.11
N HIS A 169 -1.56 -5.32 1.16
CA HIS A 169 -0.19 -5.54 1.64
C HIS A 169 0.20 -7.02 1.62
N ALA A 170 -0.69 -7.90 2.08
CA ALA A 170 -0.44 -9.34 2.08
C ALA A 170 -0.26 -9.89 0.65
N GLY A 171 -1.10 -9.44 -0.29
CA GLY A 171 -0.99 -9.78 -1.71
C GLY A 171 0.33 -9.30 -2.33
N ALA A 172 0.75 -8.07 -2.02
CA ALA A 172 2.04 -7.54 -2.50
C ALA A 172 3.24 -8.38 -2.02
N TRP A 173 3.21 -8.90 -0.80
CA TRP A 173 4.24 -9.83 -0.31
C TRP A 173 4.18 -11.19 -0.99
N VAL A 174 2.99 -11.74 -1.25
CA VAL A 174 2.82 -12.99 -2.03
C VAL A 174 3.38 -12.83 -3.44
N ASP A 175 3.07 -11.72 -4.11
CA ASP A 175 3.58 -11.45 -5.46
C ASP A 175 5.10 -11.30 -5.44
N ALA A 176 5.66 -10.57 -4.46
CA ALA A 176 7.10 -10.45 -4.32
C ALA A 176 7.79 -11.81 -4.07
N ALA A 177 7.23 -12.64 -3.18
CA ALA A 177 7.76 -13.98 -2.92
C ALA A 177 7.75 -14.86 -4.17
N ARG A 178 6.69 -14.78 -4.98
CA ARG A 178 6.59 -15.52 -6.25
C ARG A 178 7.71 -15.15 -7.21
N GLU A 179 8.01 -13.87 -7.37
CA GLU A 179 9.07 -13.41 -8.26
C GLU A 179 10.48 -13.80 -7.78
N LEU A 180 10.65 -13.99 -6.46
CA LEU A 180 11.95 -14.27 -5.83
C LEU A 180 12.24 -15.75 -5.57
N ALA A 181 11.25 -16.64 -5.69
CA ALA A 181 11.31 -18.04 -5.24
C ALA A 181 12.50 -18.88 -5.74
N SER A 182 13.22 -18.42 -6.77
CA SER A 182 14.43 -19.06 -7.31
C SER A 182 15.61 -18.10 -7.52
N ARG A 183 15.51 -16.85 -7.03
CA ARG A 183 16.48 -15.78 -7.31
C ARG A 183 17.34 -15.43 -6.12
N VAL A 184 16.75 -15.35 -4.93
CA VAL A 184 17.41 -14.88 -3.71
C VAL A 184 16.83 -15.60 -2.50
N ASN A 185 17.66 -15.79 -1.47
CA ASN A 185 17.26 -16.38 -0.21
C ASN A 185 16.65 -15.28 0.68
N VAL A 186 15.36 -15.41 1.01
CA VAL A 186 14.66 -14.43 1.85
C VAL A 186 14.14 -15.09 3.12
N ALA A 187 14.38 -14.48 4.28
CA ALA A 187 13.80 -14.90 5.55
C ALA A 187 13.19 -13.72 6.33
N ASN A 188 12.15 -14.02 7.11
CA ASN A 188 11.45 -13.07 7.97
C ASN A 188 11.92 -13.20 9.42
N GLY A 189 12.56 -12.15 9.96
CA GLY A 189 13.05 -12.11 11.34
C GLY A 189 12.00 -11.72 12.38
N ASN A 190 10.75 -11.47 11.97
CA ASN A 190 9.67 -11.08 12.88
C ASN A 190 8.73 -12.25 13.17
N PRO A 191 8.87 -12.96 14.30
CA PRO A 191 8.03 -14.13 14.61
C PRO A 191 6.53 -13.78 14.76
N ALA A 192 6.21 -12.53 15.10
CA ALA A 192 4.85 -12.03 15.27
C ALA A 192 4.22 -11.49 13.98
N SER A 193 4.96 -11.51 12.86
CA SER A 193 4.46 -11.07 11.56
C SER A 193 3.14 -11.75 11.20
N SER A 194 2.42 -11.29 10.20
CA SER A 194 1.35 -12.01 9.49
C SER A 194 1.78 -12.44 8.09
N VAL A 195 2.93 -11.94 7.61
CA VAL A 195 3.53 -12.28 6.32
C VAL A 195 4.22 -13.63 6.44
N ARG A 196 3.57 -14.69 5.95
CA ARG A 196 3.99 -16.10 6.08
C ARG A 196 4.64 -16.70 4.83
N VAL A 197 4.84 -15.90 3.79
CA VAL A 197 5.34 -16.37 2.48
C VAL A 197 6.86 -16.59 2.44
N PHE A 198 7.56 -16.19 3.50
CA PHE A 198 8.99 -16.44 3.68
C PHE A 198 9.21 -17.27 4.95
N PRO A 199 10.24 -18.13 4.98
CA PRO A 199 10.63 -18.84 6.20
C PRO A 199 11.01 -17.84 7.31
N PHE A 200 10.76 -18.21 8.56
CA PHE A 200 11.16 -17.41 9.71
C PHE A 200 12.59 -17.73 10.14
N VAL A 201 13.29 -16.72 10.65
CA VAL A 201 14.59 -16.87 11.27
C VAL A 201 14.59 -16.24 12.66
N ASP A 202 15.31 -16.85 13.60
CA ASP A 202 15.57 -16.26 14.91
C ASP A 202 16.67 -15.21 14.81
N LEU A 203 16.30 -13.93 14.94
CA LEU A 203 17.22 -12.81 14.76
C LEU A 203 18.37 -12.80 15.78
N PRO A 204 18.15 -13.03 17.09
CA PRO A 204 19.25 -13.15 18.05
C PRO A 204 20.27 -14.22 17.65
N THR A 205 19.82 -15.42 17.25
CA THR A 205 20.72 -16.48 16.79
C THR A 205 21.48 -16.08 15.53
N LEU A 206 20.80 -15.46 14.56
CA LEU A 206 21.40 -14.94 13.33
C LEU A 206 22.51 -13.92 13.63
N LEU A 207 22.26 -12.96 14.53
CA LEU A 207 23.22 -11.92 14.88
C LEU A 207 24.37 -12.45 15.76
N ALA A 208 24.11 -13.42 16.63
CA ALA A 208 25.11 -13.96 17.55
C ALA A 208 26.17 -14.83 16.85
N LYS A 209 25.79 -15.54 15.78
CA LYS A 209 26.71 -16.45 15.08
C LYS A 209 27.72 -15.72 14.18
N GLY A 210 27.46 -14.47 13.81
CA GLY A 210 28.30 -13.73 12.84
C GLY A 210 28.34 -14.34 11.43
N GLU A 211 27.66 -15.46 11.21
CA GLU A 211 27.56 -16.19 9.94
C GLU A 211 26.13 -16.09 9.42
N ALA A 212 25.99 -15.93 8.10
CA ALA A 212 24.68 -15.98 7.46
C ALA A 212 24.10 -17.41 7.63
N PRO A 213 22.95 -17.58 8.30
CA PRO A 213 22.33 -18.87 8.49
C PRO A 213 21.89 -19.42 7.14
N THR A 214 22.08 -20.72 6.95
CA THR A 214 21.38 -21.47 5.92
C THR A 214 19.89 -21.35 6.16
N ILE A 215 19.20 -20.66 5.25
CA ILE A 215 17.74 -20.57 5.26
C ILE A 215 17.19 -21.98 4.97
N PRO A 216 16.32 -22.55 5.83
CA PRO A 216 15.75 -23.87 5.56
C PRO A 216 15.03 -23.87 4.21
N GLY A 217 15.42 -24.79 3.33
CA GLY A 217 15.14 -24.76 1.89
C GLY A 217 13.70 -25.03 1.44
N GLU A 218 12.69 -24.92 2.30
CA GLU A 218 11.29 -25.05 1.86
C GLU A 218 10.46 -23.80 2.18
N PRO A 219 9.98 -23.08 1.15
CA PRO A 219 8.99 -22.03 1.32
C PRO A 219 7.75 -22.61 2.01
N ILE A 220 7.28 -21.93 3.07
CA ILE A 220 6.04 -22.31 3.74
C ILE A 220 4.89 -22.13 2.75
N GLN A 221 4.30 -23.25 2.31
CA GLN A 221 3.12 -23.24 1.45
C GLN A 221 2.03 -22.36 2.10
N PRO A 222 1.44 -21.39 1.36
CA PRO A 222 0.43 -20.52 1.92
C PRO A 222 -0.75 -21.34 2.44
N ARG A 223 -1.19 -21.06 3.68
CA ARG A 223 -2.32 -21.80 4.28
C ARG A 223 -3.55 -21.69 3.37
N PRO A 224 -4.24 -22.81 3.05
CA PRO A 224 -5.34 -22.86 2.07
C PRO A 224 -6.55 -21.93 2.38
N GLY A 225 -6.63 -21.38 3.60
CA GLY A 225 -7.66 -20.40 3.98
C GLY A 225 -7.48 -19.00 3.38
N PHE A 226 -6.25 -18.60 2.99
CA PHE A 226 -5.96 -17.24 2.51
C PHE A 226 -6.45 -17.01 1.07
N LEU A 227 -6.28 -17.99 0.18
CA LEU A 227 -6.86 -17.95 -1.18
C LEU A 227 -8.40 -17.95 -1.14
N ARG A 228 -8.99 -18.62 -0.15
CA ARG A 228 -10.45 -18.69 0.02
C ARG A 228 -11.04 -17.35 0.47
N SER A 229 -10.35 -16.55 1.28
CA SER A 229 -10.81 -15.20 1.64
C SER A 229 -10.67 -14.21 0.49
N MET A 230 -9.63 -14.36 -0.34
CA MET A 230 -9.39 -13.51 -1.51
C MET A 230 -10.39 -13.79 -2.66
N LEU A 231 -10.78 -15.06 -2.85
CA LEU A 231 -11.75 -15.46 -3.89
C LEU A 231 -13.22 -15.35 -3.46
N SER A 232 -13.52 -15.28 -2.17
CA SER A 232 -14.91 -15.34 -1.68
C SER A 232 -15.63 -13.99 -1.63
N GLN A 233 -14.94 -12.85 -1.70
CA GLN A 233 -15.59 -11.54 -1.47
C GLN A 233 -15.85 -10.72 -2.75
N ASP A 234 -15.01 -10.73 -3.79
CA ASP A 234 -15.21 -9.82 -4.95
C ASP A 234 -15.29 -10.48 -6.34
N PHE A 235 -15.05 -11.80 -6.48
CA PHE A 235 -14.98 -12.45 -7.81
C PHE A 235 -16.27 -13.08 -8.33
N LYS A 236 -17.34 -13.12 -7.53
CA LYS A 236 -18.61 -13.77 -7.90
C LYS A 236 -19.33 -13.15 -9.12
N PRO A 237 -19.31 -11.82 -9.39
CA PRO A 237 -19.96 -11.28 -10.57
C PRO A 237 -19.13 -11.47 -11.85
N LEU A 238 -17.80 -11.33 -11.79
CA LEU A 238 -16.95 -11.42 -12.99
C LEU A 238 -16.74 -12.86 -13.47
N ALA A 239 -16.60 -13.81 -12.56
CA ALA A 239 -16.53 -15.24 -12.92
C ALA A 239 -17.85 -15.73 -13.54
N LYS A 240 -19.00 -15.17 -13.13
CA LYS A 240 -20.29 -15.42 -13.79
C LYS A 240 -20.37 -14.84 -15.21
N ALA A 241 -19.83 -13.64 -15.43
CA ALA A 241 -19.81 -13.01 -16.74
C ALA A 241 -18.90 -13.76 -17.73
N GLY A 242 -17.72 -14.22 -17.29
CA GLY A 242 -16.82 -15.04 -18.10
C GLY A 242 -17.38 -16.43 -18.42
N LEU A 243 -18.06 -17.07 -17.47
CA LEU A 243 -18.73 -18.35 -17.68
C LEU A 243 -19.93 -18.23 -18.63
N LEU A 244 -20.67 -17.11 -18.59
CA LEU A 244 -21.75 -16.80 -19.54
C LEU A 244 -21.22 -16.53 -20.96
N ALA A 245 -20.04 -15.92 -21.12
CA ALA A 245 -19.42 -15.71 -22.43
C ALA A 245 -18.90 -17.02 -23.04
N LEU A 246 -18.34 -17.93 -22.23
CA LEU A 246 -17.94 -19.28 -22.66
C LEU A 246 -19.16 -20.16 -23.02
N LEU A 247 -20.26 -20.03 -22.27
CA LEU A 247 -21.54 -20.65 -22.65
C LEU A 247 -22.12 -20.04 -23.94
N GLY A 248 -21.93 -18.74 -24.18
CA GLY A 248 -22.31 -18.08 -25.44
C GLY A 248 -21.55 -18.60 -26.66
N GLY A 249 -20.27 -18.96 -26.51
CA GLY A 249 -19.47 -19.58 -27.57
C GLY A 249 -19.97 -20.99 -27.95
N ALA A 250 -20.45 -21.77 -26.98
CA ALA A 250 -21.07 -23.07 -27.24
C ALA A 250 -22.46 -22.95 -27.92
N VAL A 251 -23.18 -21.85 -27.67
CA VAL A 251 -24.47 -21.56 -28.32
C VAL A 251 -24.28 -21.16 -29.79
N ALA A 252 -23.20 -20.47 -30.16
CA ALA A 252 -22.91 -20.14 -31.56
C ALA A 252 -22.77 -21.38 -32.47
N GLY A 253 -22.30 -22.50 -31.94
CA GLY A 253 -22.26 -23.80 -32.65
C GLY A 253 -23.64 -24.47 -32.80
N LEU A 254 -24.59 -24.18 -31.91
CA LEU A 254 -25.98 -24.67 -31.99
C LEU A 254 -26.87 -23.78 -32.89
N LEU A 255 -26.50 -22.51 -33.09
CA LEU A 255 -27.28 -21.53 -33.86
C LEU A 255 -27.23 -21.72 -35.38
N ALA A 256 -26.41 -22.64 -35.89
CA ALA A 256 -26.49 -23.08 -37.29
C ALA A 256 -27.75 -23.91 -37.60
N ALA A 257 -28.55 -24.27 -36.57
CA ALA A 257 -29.76 -25.09 -36.70
C ALA A 257 -31.08 -24.37 -36.39
N PHE A 258 -31.07 -23.07 -36.08
CA PHE A 258 -32.27 -22.33 -35.67
C PHE A 258 -32.70 -21.27 -36.69
N ASP A 259 -34.02 -21.13 -36.86
CA ASP A 259 -34.66 -20.07 -37.62
C ASP A 259 -34.28 -18.69 -37.05
N LEU A 260 -34.02 -17.73 -37.94
CA LEU A 260 -33.67 -16.33 -37.65
C LEU A 260 -34.59 -15.68 -36.59
N THR A 261 -35.85 -16.11 -36.55
CA THR A 261 -36.85 -15.62 -35.60
C THR A 261 -36.50 -15.96 -34.14
N VAL A 262 -35.94 -17.15 -33.89
CA VAL A 262 -35.51 -17.59 -32.55
C VAL A 262 -34.27 -16.82 -32.11
N LEU A 263 -33.32 -16.62 -33.03
CA LEU A 263 -32.12 -15.80 -32.82
C LEU A 263 -32.47 -14.37 -32.39
N LEU A 264 -33.41 -13.74 -33.10
CA LEU A 264 -33.88 -12.39 -32.78
C LEU A 264 -34.54 -12.35 -31.40
N ALA A 265 -35.38 -13.33 -31.06
CA ALA A 265 -36.01 -13.40 -29.73
C ALA A 265 -34.97 -13.48 -28.59
N PHE A 266 -33.92 -14.29 -28.74
CA PHE A 266 -32.84 -14.36 -27.75
C PHE A 266 -32.06 -13.04 -27.65
N PHE A 267 -31.78 -12.39 -28.78
CA PHE A 267 -31.11 -11.10 -28.80
C PHE A 267 -31.92 -10.04 -28.05
N PHE A 268 -33.23 -9.94 -28.31
CA PHE A 268 -34.11 -9.01 -27.59
C PHE A 268 -34.21 -9.32 -26.10
N ALA A 269 -34.30 -10.59 -25.71
CA ALA A 269 -34.31 -10.98 -24.30
C ALA A 269 -33.01 -10.60 -23.58
N ALA A 270 -31.86 -10.80 -24.23
CA ALA A 270 -30.56 -10.38 -23.70
C ALA A 270 -30.47 -8.85 -23.58
N LEU A 271 -30.93 -8.11 -24.59
CA LEU A 271 -30.93 -6.65 -24.58
C LEU A 271 -31.81 -6.09 -23.45
N ILE A 272 -33.03 -6.61 -23.29
CA ILE A 272 -33.94 -6.24 -22.20
C ILE A 272 -33.29 -6.53 -20.84
N THR A 273 -32.67 -7.69 -20.69
CA THR A 273 -31.99 -8.07 -19.44
C THR A 273 -30.86 -7.09 -19.09
N THR A 274 -30.04 -6.71 -20.07
CA THR A 274 -28.96 -5.72 -19.89
C THR A 274 -29.52 -4.35 -19.50
N VAL A 275 -30.59 -3.89 -20.15
CA VAL A 275 -31.23 -2.60 -19.83
C VAL A 275 -31.81 -2.62 -18.40
N VAL A 276 -32.51 -3.70 -18.02
CA VAL A 276 -33.07 -3.85 -16.66
C VAL A 276 -31.97 -3.88 -15.61
N LEU A 277 -30.87 -4.60 -15.84
CA LEU A 277 -29.72 -4.62 -14.94
C LEU A 277 -29.07 -3.24 -14.82
N GLY A 278 -28.91 -2.52 -15.93
CA GLY A 278 -28.39 -1.14 -15.94
C GLY A 278 -29.27 -0.19 -15.10
N LEU A 279 -30.59 -0.26 -15.28
CA LEU A 279 -31.55 0.53 -14.50
C LEU A 279 -31.49 0.18 -13.00
N LEU A 280 -31.38 -1.10 -12.64
CA LEU A 280 -31.24 -1.53 -11.24
C LEU A 280 -29.96 -0.97 -10.59
N LEU A 281 -28.85 -0.93 -11.33
CA LEU A 281 -27.60 -0.33 -10.85
C LEU A 281 -27.73 1.18 -10.67
N ILE A 282 -28.38 1.89 -11.60
CA ILE A 282 -28.67 3.33 -11.47
C ILE A 282 -29.54 3.60 -10.23
N VAL A 283 -30.62 2.84 -10.03
CA VAL A 283 -31.49 2.99 -8.86
C VAL A 283 -30.72 2.74 -7.56
N ARG A 284 -29.83 1.75 -7.52
CA ARG A 284 -28.95 1.51 -6.35
C ARG A 284 -28.00 2.68 -6.10
N GLY A 285 -27.36 3.23 -7.14
CA GLY A 285 -26.50 4.41 -7.05
C GLY A 285 -27.25 5.63 -6.51
N LEU A 286 -28.47 5.89 -7.02
CA LEU A 286 -29.32 6.99 -6.54
C LEU A 286 -29.72 6.82 -5.07
N ARG A 287 -30.02 5.59 -4.64
CA ARG A 287 -30.29 5.31 -3.21
C ARG A 287 -29.07 5.57 -2.33
N ALA A 288 -27.89 5.16 -2.77
CA ALA A 288 -26.64 5.42 -2.04
C ALA A 288 -26.37 6.92 -1.89
N LEU A 289 -26.49 7.69 -2.99
CA LEU A 289 -26.34 9.14 -2.99
C LEU A 289 -27.36 9.84 -2.07
N ARG A 290 -28.61 9.36 -2.05
CA ARG A 290 -29.64 9.90 -1.15
C ARG A 290 -29.29 9.67 0.33
N THR A 291 -28.79 8.49 0.68
CA THR A 291 -28.33 8.18 2.04
C THR A 291 -27.15 9.06 2.44
N GLU A 292 -26.18 9.24 1.55
CA GLU A 292 -25.02 10.10 1.80
C GLU A 292 -25.43 11.57 2.01
N THR A 293 -26.34 12.07 1.17
CA THR A 293 -26.91 13.42 1.31
C THR A 293 -27.63 13.59 2.65
N ALA A 294 -28.40 12.60 3.09
CA ALA A 294 -29.07 12.63 4.39
C ALA A 294 -28.07 12.68 5.56
N ASN A 295 -26.99 11.90 5.48
CA ASN A 295 -25.93 11.90 6.49
C ASN A 295 -25.22 13.26 6.57
N LEU A 296 -24.92 13.88 5.42
CA LEU A 296 -24.32 15.22 5.37
C LEU A 296 -25.23 16.27 6.00
N GLN A 297 -26.55 16.21 5.75
CA GLN A 297 -27.51 17.12 6.37
C GLN A 297 -27.55 16.98 7.90
N ILE A 298 -27.44 15.76 8.43
CA ILE A 298 -27.35 15.51 9.87
C ILE A 298 -26.08 16.13 10.45
N GLN A 299 -24.93 15.93 9.79
CA GLN A 299 -23.66 16.50 10.22
C GLN A 299 -23.68 18.04 10.23
N MET A 300 -24.23 18.66 9.18
CA MET A 300 -24.36 20.12 9.12
C MET A 300 -25.24 20.69 10.25
N LYS A 301 -26.33 20.00 10.59
CA LYS A 301 -27.19 20.40 11.73
C LYS A 301 -26.45 20.32 13.06
N GLU A 302 -25.62 19.30 13.25
CA GLU A 302 -24.84 19.14 14.47
C GLU A 302 -23.77 20.23 14.60
N VAL A 303 -23.07 20.55 13.51
CA VAL A 303 -22.11 21.68 13.48
C VAL A 303 -22.80 23.01 13.80
N ALA A 304 -23.97 23.28 13.22
CA ALA A 304 -24.75 24.49 13.51
C ALA A 304 -25.27 24.54 14.96
N ARG A 305 -25.53 23.39 15.58
CA ARG A 305 -25.91 23.32 17.00
C ARG A 305 -24.72 23.65 17.91
N GLN A 306 -23.55 23.08 17.60
CA GLN A 306 -22.31 23.33 18.35
C GLN A 306 -21.88 24.80 18.26
N SER A 307 -22.02 25.44 17.10
CA SER A 307 -21.67 26.85 16.94
C SER A 307 -22.54 27.79 17.79
N ARG A 308 -23.84 27.47 17.97
CA ARG A 308 -24.75 28.24 18.85
C ARG A 308 -24.41 28.08 20.34
N ILE A 309 -23.97 26.90 20.75
CA ILE A 309 -23.55 26.64 22.15
C ILE A 309 -22.24 27.39 22.44
N GLY A 310 -21.32 27.45 21.47
CA GLY A 310 -20.06 28.20 21.60
C GLY A 310 -20.24 29.72 21.72
N SER A 311 -21.17 30.33 20.95
CA SER A 311 -21.39 31.79 20.97
C SER A 311 -22.08 32.31 22.23
N GLY A 312 -22.73 31.43 23.02
CA GLY A 312 -23.45 31.82 24.25
C GLY A 312 -22.56 31.94 25.50
N ARG A 313 -21.32 31.44 25.46
CA ARG A 313 -20.42 31.39 26.63
C ARG A 313 -19.46 32.59 26.76
N HIS A 314 -19.57 33.59 25.89
CA HIS A 314 -18.69 34.78 25.86
C HIS A 314 -19.43 36.09 26.15
N ARG A 315 -20.58 36.05 26.83
CA ARG A 315 -21.40 37.25 27.13
C ARG A 315 -21.76 37.43 28.61
N SER A 316 -21.05 36.81 29.55
CA SER A 316 -21.33 36.94 30.99
C SER A 316 -20.13 37.32 31.86
N GLU A 317 -19.08 37.90 31.27
CA GLU A 317 -17.96 38.50 32.00
C GLU A 317 -17.69 39.87 31.40
N ASP A 318 -18.58 40.82 31.69
CA ASP A 318 -18.37 42.28 31.68
C ASP A 318 -19.49 42.93 32.51
#